data_AF-A0AA91GMZ0-F1
#
_entry.id   AF-A0AA91GMZ0-F1
#
_cell.length_a   1.000
_cell.length_b   1.000
_cell.length_c   1.000
_cell.angle_alpha   90.00
_cell.angle_beta   90.00
_cell.angle_gamma   90.00
#
_symmetry.space_group_name_H-M   'P 1'
#
loop_
_entity.id
_entity.type
_entity.pdbx_description
1 polymer ?
#
loop_
_entity_poly.entity_id
_entity_poly.type
_entity_poly.pdbx_seq_one_letter_code
_entity_poly.pdbx_strand_id
1 'polypeptide(L)'
;MHFYRYDNLRRIQQLDPIQDHCQIYHLMLGYEFPWDVTRAHEIALMKTYCVPSISKLLDKTGEFHKRPQKRYDDTAIIVVEFCKWGYDSERGREAIQHMNAIHSRFKIDNADFLYVLSTFIYEPIRWNARFGWRLMCEQERLASFYFWREVGKRMHIENIPETYEELEQYNLDYERSHFQYSDTNRRVGEATRDLFLSWFPKWMESPLKPVVYTLLDDRMLDAFGFEHPSQLLCWGVETTLKLRGHVLRFLPPRKQPNFFIDSPTRSYPSGYEIANLGPAEKS
;
A
#
# COMPACT_ATOMS: atom_id res chain seq x y z
N MET A 1 27.42 -15.34 -0.45
CA MET A 1 26.64 -14.22 0.13
C MET A 1 27.39 -12.93 -0.21
N HIS A 2 26.77 -11.95 -0.88
CA HIS A 2 27.47 -10.71 -1.24
C HIS A 2 27.85 -9.91 0.02
N PHE A 3 29.11 -9.47 0.11
CA PHE A 3 29.71 -8.83 1.30
C PHE A 3 28.91 -7.61 1.83
N TYR A 4 28.15 -6.95 0.97
CA TYR A 4 27.43 -5.70 1.26
C TYR A 4 25.91 -5.86 1.37
N ARG A 5 25.36 -7.09 1.31
CA ARG A 5 23.90 -7.32 1.25
C ARG A 5 23.13 -6.77 2.47
N TYR A 6 23.80 -6.66 3.62
CA TYR A 6 23.22 -6.21 4.89
C TYR A 6 23.73 -4.84 5.35
N ASP A 7 24.39 -4.06 4.48
CA ASP A 7 24.90 -2.73 4.85
C ASP A 7 23.77 -1.78 5.25
N ASN A 8 22.69 -1.75 4.48
CA ASN A 8 21.51 -0.95 4.80
C ASN A 8 20.88 -1.40 6.13
N LEU A 9 20.77 -2.71 6.38
CA LEU A 9 20.27 -3.20 7.67
C LEU A 9 21.14 -2.72 8.83
N ARG A 10 22.47 -2.86 8.72
CA ARG A 10 23.40 -2.37 9.76
C ARG A 10 23.29 -0.87 9.97
N ARG A 11 23.15 -0.09 8.89
CA ARG A 11 22.94 1.35 8.95
C ARG A 11 21.62 1.68 9.66
N ILE A 12 20.52 1.02 9.27
CA ILE A 12 19.19 1.25 9.86
C ILE A 12 19.18 0.91 11.35
N GLN A 13 19.85 -0.16 11.77
CA GLN A 13 19.94 -0.56 13.18
C GLN A 13 20.70 0.46 14.06
N GLN A 14 21.44 1.40 13.46
CA GLN A 14 22.13 2.49 14.16
C GLN A 14 21.32 3.78 14.22
N LEU A 15 20.17 3.85 13.55
CA LEU A 15 19.30 5.02 13.50
C LEU A 15 18.22 4.97 14.59
N ASP A 16 17.79 6.14 15.05
CA ASP A 16 16.70 6.28 16.00
C ASP A 16 15.35 6.25 15.25
N PRO A 17 14.45 5.29 15.52
CA PRO A 17 13.20 5.18 14.79
C PRO A 17 12.20 6.32 15.04
N ILE A 18 12.41 7.17 16.04
CA ILE A 18 11.61 8.38 16.29
C ILE A 18 12.20 9.56 15.51
N GLN A 19 13.51 9.78 15.58
CA GLN A 19 14.15 10.94 14.95
C GLN A 19 14.43 10.73 13.45
N ASP A 20 14.84 9.53 13.08
CA ASP A 20 15.34 9.20 11.74
C ASP A 20 14.32 8.42 10.89
N HIS A 21 13.04 8.37 11.29
CA HIS A 21 12.04 7.53 10.62
C HIS A 21 11.91 7.85 9.12
N CYS A 22 12.01 9.11 8.69
CA CYS A 22 12.02 9.45 7.27
C CYS A 22 13.20 8.78 6.53
N GLN A 23 14.40 8.77 7.12
CA GLN A 23 15.58 8.13 6.53
C GLN A 23 15.45 6.61 6.52
N ILE A 24 14.99 6.01 7.62
CA ILE A 24 14.76 4.56 7.72
C ILE A 24 13.71 4.14 6.68
N TYR A 25 12.60 4.86 6.59
CA TYR A 25 11.51 4.57 5.67
C TYR A 25 11.98 4.70 4.21
N HIS A 26 12.78 5.71 3.88
CA HIS A 26 13.41 5.86 2.56
C HIS A 26 14.30 4.65 2.20
N LEU A 27 15.17 4.21 3.12
CA LEU A 27 16.04 3.04 2.88
C LEU A 27 15.21 1.76 2.71
N MET A 28 14.19 1.60 3.54
CA MET A 28 13.27 0.46 3.52
C MET A 28 12.52 0.37 2.18
N LEU A 29 11.89 1.46 1.74
CA LEU A 29 11.09 1.51 0.52
C LEU A 29 11.93 1.53 -0.75
N GLY A 30 12.99 2.34 -0.78
CA GLY A 30 13.79 2.55 -1.99
C GLY A 30 14.75 1.41 -2.28
N TYR A 31 15.35 0.80 -1.25
CA TYR A 31 16.47 -0.13 -1.43
C TYR A 31 16.13 -1.56 -1.02
N GLU A 32 15.55 -1.74 0.16
CA GLU A 32 15.41 -3.06 0.79
C GLU A 32 14.22 -3.83 0.24
N PHE A 33 13.04 -3.19 0.19
CA PHE A 33 11.76 -3.85 -0.09
C PHE A 33 10.85 -3.13 -1.12
N PRO A 34 11.37 -2.48 -2.19
CA PRO A 34 10.53 -1.67 -3.08
C PRO A 34 9.35 -2.43 -3.70
N TRP A 35 9.60 -3.64 -4.20
CA TRP A 35 8.57 -4.47 -4.78
C TRP A 35 7.58 -4.96 -3.72
N ASP A 36 8.09 -5.42 -2.58
CA ASP A 36 7.28 -6.00 -1.50
C ASP A 36 6.35 -4.95 -0.88
N VAL A 37 6.86 -3.74 -0.60
CA VAL A 37 6.03 -2.63 -0.09
C VAL A 37 4.99 -2.19 -1.12
N THR A 38 5.34 -2.15 -2.41
CA THR A 38 4.35 -1.83 -3.46
C THR A 38 3.21 -2.85 -3.49
N ARG A 39 3.51 -4.16 -3.44
CA ARG A 39 2.48 -5.21 -3.38
C ARG A 39 1.67 -5.13 -2.08
N ALA A 40 2.32 -4.86 -0.95
CA ALA A 40 1.63 -4.72 0.32
C ALA A 40 0.68 -3.51 0.34
N HIS A 41 1.06 -2.38 -0.26
CA HIS A 41 0.18 -1.22 -0.41
C HIS A 41 -1.01 -1.49 -1.33
N GLU A 42 -0.86 -2.32 -2.38
CA GLU A 42 -2.00 -2.78 -3.18
C GLU A 42 -3.02 -3.56 -2.32
N ILE A 43 -2.54 -4.45 -1.45
CA ILE A 43 -3.39 -5.17 -0.50
C ILE A 43 -4.00 -4.22 0.54
N ALA A 44 -3.23 -3.29 1.07
CA ALA A 44 -3.69 -2.26 2.00
C ALA A 44 -4.85 -1.46 1.40
N LEU A 45 -4.73 -1.02 0.14
CA LEU A 45 -5.78 -0.34 -0.60
C LEU A 45 -7.01 -1.24 -0.79
N MET A 46 -6.81 -2.51 -1.18
CA MET A 46 -7.93 -3.44 -1.32
C MET A 46 -8.68 -3.68 0.00
N LYS A 47 -7.97 -3.76 1.13
CA LYS A 47 -8.60 -3.88 2.47
C LYS A 47 -9.56 -2.73 2.76
N THR A 48 -9.25 -1.51 2.32
CA THR A 48 -10.17 -0.37 2.47
C THR A 48 -11.50 -0.56 1.74
N TYR A 49 -11.53 -1.36 0.68
CA TYR A 49 -12.73 -1.61 -0.12
C TYR A 49 -13.64 -2.68 0.51
N CYS A 50 -13.15 -3.38 1.54
CA CYS A 50 -13.94 -4.33 2.34
C CYS A 50 -14.85 -3.61 3.36
N VAL A 51 -14.68 -2.29 3.54
CA VAL A 51 -15.46 -1.46 4.45
C VAL A 51 -16.60 -0.76 3.66
N PRO A 52 -17.88 -1.02 3.96
CA PRO A 52 -19.00 -0.49 3.17
C PRO A 52 -19.09 1.04 3.09
N SER A 53 -18.72 1.78 4.14
CA SER A 53 -18.69 3.26 4.12
C SER A 53 -17.69 3.78 3.08
N ILE A 54 -16.48 3.21 3.07
CA ILE A 54 -15.41 3.56 2.15
C ILE A 54 -15.77 3.13 0.73
N SER A 55 -16.13 1.86 0.52
CA SER A 55 -16.42 1.33 -0.83
C SER A 55 -17.57 2.06 -1.52
N LYS A 56 -18.60 2.48 -0.77
CA LYS A 56 -19.72 3.28 -1.29
C LYS A 56 -19.27 4.63 -1.82
N LEU A 57 -18.36 5.30 -1.09
CA LEU A 57 -17.78 6.56 -1.56
C LEU A 57 -16.97 6.34 -2.84
N LEU A 58 -16.10 5.34 -2.82
CA LEU A 58 -15.22 4.96 -3.92
C LEU A 58 -16.00 4.60 -5.20
N ASP A 59 -17.03 3.77 -5.09
CA ASP A 59 -17.91 3.39 -6.20
C ASP A 59 -18.64 4.61 -6.77
N LYS A 60 -19.15 5.49 -5.89
CA LYS A 60 -19.86 6.73 -6.28
C LYS A 60 -18.97 7.70 -7.08
N THR A 61 -17.66 7.71 -6.87
CA THR A 61 -16.75 8.56 -7.68
C THR A 61 -16.75 8.16 -9.16
N GLY A 62 -16.96 6.87 -9.45
CA GLY A 62 -16.85 6.29 -10.79
C GLY A 62 -15.43 6.10 -11.30
N GLU A 63 -14.39 6.48 -10.54
CA GLU A 63 -12.99 6.43 -11.02
C GLU A 63 -12.49 5.00 -11.22
N PHE A 64 -12.95 4.04 -10.41
CA PHE A 64 -12.61 2.61 -10.57
C PHE A 64 -13.11 2.03 -11.87
N HIS A 65 -14.28 2.48 -12.36
CA HIS A 65 -14.89 1.93 -13.55
C HIS A 65 -14.45 2.68 -14.81
N LYS A 66 -14.30 4.00 -14.72
CA LYS A 66 -14.01 4.86 -15.87
C LYS A 66 -12.52 5.04 -16.14
N ARG A 67 -11.70 5.13 -15.09
CA ARG A 67 -10.27 5.46 -15.18
C ARG A 67 -9.42 4.66 -14.18
N PRO A 68 -9.57 3.32 -14.10
CA PRO A 68 -8.92 2.51 -13.07
C PRO A 68 -7.40 2.67 -13.03
N GLN A 69 -6.75 2.65 -14.21
CA GLN A 69 -5.30 2.79 -14.32
C GLN A 69 -4.81 4.16 -13.82
N LYS A 70 -5.45 5.24 -14.24
CA LYS A 70 -5.08 6.60 -13.79
C LYS A 70 -5.27 6.75 -12.29
N ARG A 71 -6.40 6.28 -11.75
CA ARG A 71 -6.68 6.35 -10.32
C ARG A 71 -5.66 5.56 -9.48
N TYR A 72 -5.24 4.40 -9.97
CA TYR A 72 -4.15 3.61 -9.36
C TYR A 72 -2.83 4.39 -9.39
N ASP A 73 -2.41 4.90 -10.55
CA ASP A 73 -1.16 5.63 -10.71
C ASP A 73 -1.16 6.91 -9.86
N ASP A 74 -2.24 7.69 -9.87
CA ASP A 74 -2.41 8.91 -9.07
C ASP A 74 -2.20 8.65 -7.58
N THR A 75 -2.85 7.61 -7.05
CA THR A 75 -2.76 7.26 -5.63
C THR A 75 -1.33 6.84 -5.27
N ALA A 76 -0.73 5.96 -6.08
CA ALA A 76 0.61 5.48 -5.86
C ALA A 76 1.65 6.62 -5.94
N ILE A 77 1.50 7.54 -6.90
CA ILE A 77 2.37 8.70 -7.04
C ILE A 77 2.27 9.60 -5.80
N ILE A 78 1.07 10.03 -5.40
CA ILE A 78 0.87 10.92 -4.24
C ILE A 78 1.53 10.31 -3.00
N VAL A 79 1.26 9.03 -2.71
CA VAL A 79 1.82 8.34 -1.55
C VAL A 79 3.35 8.30 -1.63
N VAL A 80 3.89 7.92 -2.78
CA VAL A 80 5.34 7.72 -2.92
C VAL A 80 6.13 9.02 -2.92
N GLU A 81 5.54 10.16 -3.31
CA GLU A 81 6.19 11.48 -3.21
C GLU A 81 6.63 11.80 -1.78
N PHE A 82 5.69 11.78 -0.82
CA PHE A 82 6.05 12.08 0.57
C PHE A 82 6.84 10.95 1.23
N CYS A 83 6.71 9.70 0.77
CA CYS A 83 7.55 8.59 1.23
C CYS A 83 9.01 8.71 0.77
N LYS A 84 9.23 9.10 -0.49
CA LYS A 84 10.56 9.21 -1.09
C LYS A 84 11.32 10.42 -0.57
N TRP A 85 10.66 11.59 -0.60
CA TRP A 85 11.32 12.86 -0.31
C TRP A 85 11.23 13.26 1.16
N GLY A 86 10.37 12.60 1.94
CA GLY A 86 10.04 12.99 3.31
C GLY A 86 8.95 14.06 3.34
N TYR A 87 8.05 13.98 4.31
CA TYR A 87 6.88 14.85 4.41
C TYR A 87 7.21 16.34 4.67
N ASP A 88 8.43 16.65 5.12
CA ASP A 88 8.92 18.03 5.35
C ASP A 88 9.70 18.60 4.14
N SER A 89 9.87 17.83 3.07
CA SER A 89 10.42 18.37 1.81
C SER A 89 9.37 19.21 1.08
N GLU A 90 9.79 20.03 0.11
CA GLU A 90 8.87 20.78 -0.76
C GLU A 90 7.91 19.84 -1.49
N ARG A 91 8.44 18.78 -2.13
CA ARG A 91 7.65 17.76 -2.83
C ARG A 91 6.72 16.98 -1.89
N GLY A 92 7.21 16.61 -0.71
CA GLY A 92 6.40 15.88 0.27
C GLY A 92 5.23 16.73 0.81
N ARG A 93 5.47 18.01 1.10
CA ARG A 93 4.41 18.94 1.50
C ARG A 93 3.39 19.16 0.39
N GLU A 94 3.85 19.36 -0.85
CA GLU A 94 2.98 19.51 -2.03
C GLU A 94 2.06 18.30 -2.19
N ALA A 95 2.60 17.07 -2.08
CA ALA A 95 1.84 15.84 -2.17
C ALA A 95 0.79 15.70 -1.06
N ILE A 96 1.14 15.99 0.20
CA ILE A 96 0.20 15.90 1.32
C ILE A 96 -0.89 16.97 1.21
N GLN A 97 -0.54 18.21 0.84
CA GLN A 97 -1.52 19.28 0.62
C GLN A 97 -2.51 18.91 -0.48
N HIS A 98 -2.00 18.37 -1.60
CA HIS A 98 -2.84 17.92 -2.70
C HIS A 98 -3.75 16.75 -2.30
N MET A 99 -3.22 15.78 -1.56
CA MET A 99 -4.01 14.68 -0.99
C MET A 99 -5.14 15.20 -0.09
N ASN A 100 -4.84 16.15 0.82
CA ASN A 100 -5.82 16.76 1.69
C ASN A 100 -6.89 17.52 0.90
N ALA A 101 -6.51 18.24 -0.17
CA ALA A 101 -7.43 18.96 -1.04
C ALA A 101 -8.37 18.01 -1.81
N ILE A 102 -7.90 16.84 -2.23
CA ILE A 102 -8.76 15.81 -2.83
C ILE A 102 -9.73 15.27 -1.77
N HIS A 103 -9.22 14.90 -0.60
CA HIS A 103 -10.02 14.32 0.47
C HIS A 103 -11.07 15.28 1.03
N SER A 104 -10.79 16.59 1.11
CA SER A 104 -11.72 17.60 1.64
C SER A 104 -12.98 17.78 0.78
N ARG A 105 -12.99 17.26 -0.46
CA ARG A 105 -14.16 17.24 -1.35
C ARG A 105 -15.21 16.23 -0.90
N PHE A 106 -14.88 15.35 0.04
CA PHE A 106 -15.73 14.27 0.50
C PHE A 106 -15.90 14.30 2.01
N LYS A 107 -17.08 13.90 2.49
CA LYS A 107 -17.32 13.67 3.92
C LYS A 107 -16.86 12.25 4.26
N ILE A 108 -15.66 12.14 4.83
CA ILE A 108 -15.06 10.88 5.28
C ILE A 108 -14.98 10.92 6.79
N ASP A 109 -15.42 9.85 7.46
CA ASP A 109 -15.37 9.77 8.91
C ASP A 109 -13.93 9.57 9.40
N ASN A 110 -13.58 10.17 10.54
CA ASN A 110 -12.22 10.08 11.09
C ASN A 110 -11.78 8.63 11.32
N ALA A 111 -12.71 7.75 11.71
CA ALA A 111 -12.41 6.34 11.95
C ALA A 111 -12.00 5.61 10.66
N ASP A 112 -12.64 5.94 9.53
CA ASP A 112 -12.25 5.43 8.21
C ASP A 112 -10.86 5.95 7.81
N PHE A 113 -10.58 7.24 8.04
CA PHE A 113 -9.23 7.78 7.81
C PHE A 113 -8.16 7.08 8.64
N LEU A 114 -8.40 6.93 9.95
CA LEU A 114 -7.46 6.29 10.87
C LEU A 114 -7.24 4.82 10.49
N TYR A 115 -8.29 4.12 10.08
CA TYR A 115 -8.17 2.75 9.57
C TYR A 115 -7.31 2.71 8.30
N VAL A 116 -7.61 3.53 7.29
CA VAL A 116 -6.83 3.58 6.04
C VAL A 116 -5.36 3.94 6.33
N LEU A 117 -5.09 4.90 7.21
CA LEU A 117 -3.73 5.25 7.63
C LEU A 117 -3.00 4.04 8.21
N SER A 118 -3.67 3.29 9.09
CA SER A 118 -3.08 2.14 9.77
C SER A 118 -2.68 1.01 8.82
N THR A 119 -3.40 0.82 7.71
CA THR A 119 -3.07 -0.26 6.75
C THR A 119 -1.72 -0.01 6.07
N PHE A 120 -1.34 1.26 5.84
CA PHE A 120 0.00 1.59 5.30
C PHE A 120 1.15 1.30 6.27
N ILE A 121 0.86 1.11 7.57
CA ILE A 121 1.85 0.68 8.56
C ILE A 121 1.94 -0.85 8.58
N TYR A 122 0.82 -1.51 8.84
CA TYR A 122 0.86 -2.93 9.20
C TYR A 122 0.85 -3.88 8.01
N GLU A 123 0.25 -3.52 6.88
CA GLU A 123 0.25 -4.42 5.72
C GLU A 123 1.64 -4.65 5.14
N PRO A 124 2.52 -3.63 4.97
CA PRO A 124 3.91 -3.86 4.61
C PRO A 124 4.68 -4.74 5.60
N ILE A 125 4.42 -4.60 6.90
CA ILE A 125 5.06 -5.39 7.96
C ILE A 125 4.59 -6.86 7.89
N ARG A 126 3.27 -7.09 7.80
CA ARG A 126 2.67 -8.43 7.67
C ARG A 126 3.10 -9.13 6.38
N TRP A 127 3.14 -8.40 5.26
CA TRP A 127 3.66 -8.89 3.99
C TRP A 127 5.12 -9.30 4.11
N ASN A 128 5.96 -8.43 4.68
CA ASN A 128 7.38 -8.70 4.85
C ASN A 128 7.62 -9.94 5.72
N ALA A 129 6.89 -10.10 6.82
CA ALA A 129 7.01 -11.26 7.70
C ALA A 129 6.74 -12.59 6.97
N ARG A 130 5.91 -12.57 5.92
CA ARG A 130 5.55 -13.75 5.11
C ARG A 130 6.48 -13.97 3.91
N PHE A 131 6.89 -12.89 3.23
CA PHE A 131 7.46 -12.95 1.87
C PHE A 131 8.78 -12.19 1.69
N GLY A 132 9.19 -11.40 2.68
CA GLY A 132 10.42 -10.62 2.63
C GLY A 132 11.66 -11.51 2.46
N TRP A 133 12.64 -11.01 1.72
CA TRP A 133 13.94 -11.70 1.59
C TRP A 133 14.73 -11.72 2.91
N ARG A 134 14.40 -10.78 3.80
CA ARG A 134 14.72 -10.75 5.24
C ARG A 134 13.54 -10.14 5.98
N LEU A 135 13.46 -10.43 7.28
CA LEU A 135 12.52 -9.75 8.17
C LEU A 135 12.90 -8.28 8.36
N MET A 136 11.88 -7.44 8.51
CA MET A 136 12.03 -6.08 8.99
C MET A 136 12.57 -6.10 10.42
N CYS A 137 13.57 -5.27 10.70
CA CYS A 137 14.03 -5.07 12.07
C CYS A 137 13.05 -4.16 12.85
N GLU A 138 13.27 -4.05 14.16
CA GLU A 138 12.46 -3.19 15.03
C GLU A 138 12.45 -1.73 14.56
N GLN A 139 13.61 -1.19 14.16
CA GLN A 139 13.73 0.18 13.68
C GLN A 139 12.87 0.42 12.44
N GLU A 140 12.77 -0.56 11.52
CA GLU A 140 11.92 -0.45 10.32
C GLU A 140 10.43 -0.46 10.66
N ARG A 141 10.01 -1.34 11.59
CA ARG A 141 8.62 -1.40 12.06
C ARG A 141 8.22 -0.10 12.77
N LEU A 142 9.04 0.36 13.71
CA LEU A 142 8.76 1.58 14.47
C LEU A 142 8.86 2.83 13.59
N ALA A 143 9.83 2.92 12.68
CA ALA A 143 9.91 4.02 11.73
C ALA A 143 8.66 4.10 10.84
N SER A 144 8.12 2.96 10.39
CA SER A 144 6.86 2.92 9.65
C SER A 144 5.71 3.51 10.46
N PHE A 145 5.62 3.15 11.75
CA PHE A 145 4.63 3.70 12.66
C PHE A 145 4.77 5.21 12.86
N TYR A 146 5.97 5.69 13.21
CA TYR A 146 6.19 7.13 13.44
C TYR A 146 6.02 7.96 12.17
N PHE A 147 6.49 7.46 11.03
CA PHE A 147 6.31 8.12 9.74
C PHE A 147 4.83 8.33 9.40
N TRP A 148 4.02 7.27 9.46
CA TRP A 148 2.61 7.37 9.14
C TRP A 148 1.79 8.10 10.20
N ARG A 149 2.19 8.05 11.48
CA ARG A 149 1.60 8.90 12.52
C ARG A 149 1.80 10.39 12.22
N GLU A 150 3.00 10.78 11.77
CA GLU A 150 3.29 12.16 11.36
C GLU A 150 2.55 12.58 10.07
N VAL A 151 2.38 11.66 9.12
CA VAL A 151 1.50 11.88 7.95
C VAL A 151 0.05 12.06 8.40
N GLY A 152 -0.46 11.21 9.28
CA GLY A 152 -1.83 11.27 9.79
C GLY A 152 -2.14 12.59 10.50
N LYS A 153 -1.20 13.11 11.30
CA LYS A 153 -1.32 14.46 11.91
C LYS A 153 -1.43 15.55 10.85
N ARG A 154 -0.63 15.48 9.78
CA ARG A 154 -0.67 16.42 8.64
C ARG A 154 -1.91 16.27 7.77
N MET A 155 -2.59 15.13 7.86
CA MET A 155 -3.91 14.90 7.27
C MET A 155 -5.07 15.31 8.19
N HIS A 156 -4.78 15.89 9.36
CA HIS A 156 -5.78 16.25 10.37
C HIS A 156 -6.59 15.06 10.90
N ILE A 157 -5.99 13.87 10.92
CA ILE A 157 -6.59 12.68 11.54
C ILE A 157 -6.45 12.81 13.05
N GLU A 158 -7.57 12.69 13.75
CA GLU A 158 -7.66 12.82 15.20
C GLU A 158 -7.57 11.46 15.90
N ASN A 159 -7.19 11.48 17.18
CA ASN A 159 -7.17 10.32 18.06
C ASN A 159 -6.30 9.15 17.54
N ILE A 160 -5.18 9.46 16.87
CA ILE A 160 -4.19 8.46 16.47
C ILE A 160 -3.51 7.92 17.75
N PRO A 161 -3.61 6.60 18.05
CA PRO A 161 -2.97 6.01 19.22
C PRO A 161 -1.47 6.31 19.29
N GLU A 162 -0.95 6.38 20.51
CA GLU A 162 0.43 6.84 20.76
C GLU A 162 1.46 5.72 20.61
N THR A 163 1.02 4.47 20.75
CA THR A 163 1.89 3.29 20.70
C THR A 163 1.63 2.45 19.45
N TYR A 164 2.66 1.71 19.05
CA TYR A 164 2.60 0.79 17.91
C TYR A 164 1.52 -0.27 18.13
N GLU A 165 1.43 -0.82 19.35
CA GLU A 165 0.54 -1.92 19.72
C GLU A 165 -0.92 -1.47 19.79
N GLU A 166 -1.21 -0.29 20.33
CA GLU A 166 -2.59 0.23 20.39
C GLU A 166 -3.15 0.51 19.00
N LEU A 167 -2.36 1.07 18.09
CA LEU A 167 -2.80 1.31 16.71
C LEU A 167 -2.90 -0.01 15.92
N GLU A 168 -2.10 -1.03 16.25
CA GLU A 168 -2.23 -2.36 15.64
C GLU A 168 -3.52 -3.03 16.10
N GLN A 169 -3.82 -2.95 17.38
CA GLN A 169 -5.05 -3.47 17.94
C GLN A 169 -6.27 -2.74 17.37
N TYR A 170 -6.22 -1.40 17.25
CA TYR A 170 -7.25 -0.63 16.55
C TYR A 170 -7.46 -1.11 15.11
N ASN A 171 -6.38 -1.31 14.35
CA ASN A 171 -6.46 -1.81 12.97
C ASN A 171 -7.19 -3.17 12.92
N LEU A 172 -6.78 -4.12 13.76
CA LEU A 172 -7.37 -5.46 13.81
C LEU A 172 -8.85 -5.44 14.24
N ASP A 173 -9.19 -4.62 15.24
CA ASP A 173 -10.57 -4.51 15.73
C ASP A 173 -11.46 -3.80 14.72
N TYR A 174 -10.94 -2.80 14.01
CA TYR A 174 -11.66 -2.12 12.93
C TYR A 174 -12.03 -3.09 11.81
N GLU A 175 -11.07 -3.91 11.35
CA GLU A 175 -11.34 -4.97 10.37
C GLU A 175 -12.33 -5.97 10.92
N ARG A 176 -12.23 -6.31 12.22
CA ARG A 176 -13.13 -7.25 12.89
C ARG A 176 -14.58 -6.83 12.78
N SER A 177 -14.88 -5.56 13.04
CA SER A 177 -16.24 -5.04 13.13
C SER A 177 -16.80 -4.50 11.81
N HIS A 178 -15.95 -4.01 10.90
CA HIS A 178 -16.40 -3.28 9.69
C HIS A 178 -16.32 -4.08 8.39
N PHE A 179 -15.51 -5.14 8.32
CA PHE A 179 -15.46 -5.96 7.10
C PHE A 179 -16.75 -6.74 6.95
N GLN A 180 -17.55 -6.36 5.96
CA GLN A 180 -18.86 -6.93 5.70
C GLN A 180 -19.13 -6.86 4.21
N TYR A 181 -19.83 -7.86 3.67
CA TYR A 181 -20.23 -7.85 2.27
C TYR A 181 -21.08 -6.61 1.93
N SER A 182 -20.80 -6.02 0.78
CA SER A 182 -21.67 -5.03 0.13
C SER A 182 -21.49 -5.08 -1.38
N ASP A 183 -22.53 -4.75 -2.14
CA ASP A 183 -22.45 -4.71 -3.60
C ASP A 183 -21.43 -3.66 -4.09
N THR A 184 -21.22 -2.58 -3.33
CA THR A 184 -20.19 -1.58 -3.64
C THR A 184 -18.78 -2.15 -3.43
N ASN A 185 -18.56 -2.95 -2.36
CA ASN A 185 -17.29 -3.65 -2.14
C ASN A 185 -16.99 -4.54 -3.35
N ARG A 186 -17.98 -5.37 -3.74
CA ARG A 186 -17.85 -6.28 -4.87
C ARG A 186 -17.46 -5.53 -6.14
N ARG A 187 -18.23 -4.51 -6.55
CA ARG A 187 -17.96 -3.74 -7.78
C ARG A 187 -16.56 -3.11 -7.80
N VAL A 188 -16.15 -2.50 -6.68
CA VAL A 188 -14.84 -1.85 -6.54
C VAL A 188 -13.71 -2.87 -6.54
N GLY A 189 -13.90 -4.01 -5.86
CA GLY A 189 -12.96 -5.13 -5.87
C GLY A 189 -12.80 -5.74 -7.26
N GLU A 190 -13.90 -5.97 -7.98
CA GLU A 190 -13.88 -6.52 -9.34
C GLU A 190 -13.17 -5.58 -10.31
N ALA A 191 -13.43 -4.27 -10.24
CA ALA A 191 -12.72 -3.28 -11.04
C ALA A 191 -11.22 -3.26 -10.76
N THR A 192 -10.80 -3.44 -9.50
CA THR A 192 -9.38 -3.50 -9.12
C THR A 192 -8.71 -4.79 -9.62
N ARG A 193 -9.39 -5.94 -9.47
CA ARG A 193 -8.96 -7.22 -10.04
C ARG A 193 -8.77 -7.11 -11.54
N ASP A 194 -9.76 -6.53 -12.24
CA ASP A 194 -9.73 -6.42 -13.70
C ASP A 194 -8.62 -5.46 -14.17
N LEU A 195 -8.34 -4.40 -13.41
CA LEU A 195 -7.14 -3.58 -13.60
C LEU A 195 -5.86 -4.41 -13.53
N PHE A 196 -5.67 -5.22 -12.49
CA PHE A 196 -4.47 -6.05 -12.35
C PHE A 196 -4.34 -7.06 -13.48
N LEU A 197 -5.44 -7.67 -13.91
CA LEU A 197 -5.46 -8.61 -15.03
C LEU A 197 -5.12 -7.92 -16.36
N SER A 198 -5.54 -6.66 -16.55
CA SER A 198 -5.27 -5.88 -17.77
C SER A 198 -3.78 -5.62 -18.04
N TRP A 199 -2.92 -5.82 -17.03
CA TRP A 199 -1.48 -5.70 -17.19
C TRP A 199 -0.84 -6.90 -17.90
N PHE A 200 -1.58 -7.99 -18.06
CA PHE A 200 -1.16 -9.21 -18.73
C PHE A 200 -1.80 -9.33 -20.12
N PRO A 201 -1.22 -10.15 -21.03
CA PRO A 201 -1.89 -10.51 -22.27
C PRO A 201 -3.28 -11.10 -22.01
N LYS A 202 -4.27 -10.76 -22.85
CA LYS A 202 -5.69 -11.17 -22.67
C LYS A 202 -5.91 -12.67 -22.43
N TRP A 203 -5.10 -13.53 -23.05
CA TRP A 203 -5.21 -14.99 -22.89
C TRP A 203 -4.83 -15.48 -21.49
N MET A 204 -4.18 -14.64 -20.67
CA MET A 204 -3.81 -14.93 -19.28
C MET A 204 -4.86 -14.48 -18.26
N GLU A 205 -5.89 -13.71 -18.64
CA GLU A 205 -6.84 -13.14 -17.68
C GLU A 205 -7.59 -14.23 -16.89
N SER A 206 -8.19 -15.20 -17.57
CA SER A 206 -8.91 -16.31 -16.94
C SER A 206 -8.05 -17.16 -15.99
N PRO A 207 -6.84 -17.65 -16.38
CA PRO A 207 -6.01 -18.42 -15.48
C PRO A 207 -5.41 -17.61 -14.32
N LEU A 208 -5.21 -16.29 -14.48
CA LEU A 208 -4.68 -15.43 -13.42
C LEU A 208 -5.74 -14.91 -12.46
N LYS A 209 -7.02 -14.90 -12.84
CA LYS A 209 -8.12 -14.47 -11.97
C LYS A 209 -8.10 -15.14 -10.58
N PRO A 210 -8.04 -16.48 -10.45
CA PRO A 210 -7.98 -17.12 -9.13
C PRO A 210 -6.65 -16.85 -8.39
N VAL A 211 -5.58 -16.51 -9.11
CA VAL A 211 -4.28 -16.13 -8.51
C VAL A 211 -4.37 -14.77 -7.81
N VAL A 212 -5.14 -13.81 -8.34
CA VAL A 212 -5.35 -12.53 -7.64
C VAL A 212 -6.04 -12.75 -6.30
N TYR A 213 -7.00 -13.68 -6.24
CA TYR A 213 -7.74 -13.98 -5.01
C TYR A 213 -6.88 -14.65 -3.94
N THR A 214 -5.82 -15.37 -4.30
CA THR A 214 -4.95 -16.02 -3.29
C THR A 214 -4.10 -15.02 -2.50
N LEU A 215 -4.02 -13.77 -2.96
CA LEU A 215 -3.35 -12.69 -2.24
C LEU A 215 -4.25 -12.02 -1.19
N LEU A 216 -5.55 -12.30 -1.21
CA LEU A 216 -6.55 -11.76 -0.29
C LEU A 216 -6.78 -12.76 0.84
N ASP A 217 -6.97 -12.28 2.06
CA ASP A 217 -7.37 -13.14 3.18
C ASP A 217 -8.86 -13.52 3.10
N ASP A 218 -9.27 -14.56 3.83
CA ASP A 218 -10.64 -15.09 3.81
C ASP A 218 -11.68 -14.00 4.14
N ARG A 219 -11.35 -13.07 5.06
CA ARG A 219 -12.27 -11.98 5.44
C ARG A 219 -12.46 -11.00 4.30
N MET A 220 -11.40 -10.69 3.56
CA MET A 220 -11.47 -9.86 2.36
C MET A 220 -12.30 -10.55 1.28
N LEU A 221 -12.07 -11.84 1.02
CA LEU A 221 -12.83 -12.62 0.05
C LEU A 221 -14.33 -12.60 0.39
N ASP A 222 -14.68 -12.83 1.66
CA ASP A 222 -16.07 -12.77 2.14
C ASP A 222 -16.66 -11.36 1.99
N ALA A 223 -15.90 -10.32 2.37
CA ALA A 223 -16.36 -8.92 2.26
C ALA A 223 -16.52 -8.45 0.80
N PHE A 224 -15.83 -9.06 -0.15
CA PHE A 224 -16.03 -8.84 -1.59
C PHE A 224 -17.10 -9.76 -2.19
N GLY A 225 -17.44 -10.87 -1.53
CA GLY A 225 -18.23 -11.96 -2.12
C GLY A 225 -17.47 -12.69 -3.24
N PHE A 226 -16.14 -12.77 -3.14
CA PHE A 226 -15.31 -13.51 -4.08
C PHE A 226 -15.27 -15.00 -3.76
N GLU A 227 -15.01 -15.79 -4.79
CA GLU A 227 -14.82 -17.22 -4.62
C GLU A 227 -13.51 -17.49 -3.88
N HIS A 228 -13.57 -18.42 -2.93
CA HIS A 228 -12.39 -18.89 -2.21
C HIS A 228 -11.53 -19.75 -3.13
N PRO A 229 -10.27 -19.36 -3.41
CA PRO A 229 -9.37 -20.18 -4.20
C PRO A 229 -9.05 -21.50 -3.49
N SER A 230 -8.67 -22.53 -4.26
CA SER A 230 -8.29 -23.80 -3.66
C SER A 230 -7.05 -23.66 -2.78
N GLN A 231 -7.00 -24.40 -1.68
CA GLN A 231 -5.86 -24.36 -0.75
C GLN A 231 -4.54 -24.72 -1.44
N LEU A 232 -4.57 -25.61 -2.44
CA LEU A 232 -3.40 -25.96 -3.24
C LEU A 232 -2.87 -24.77 -4.04
N LEU A 233 -3.77 -23.96 -4.62
CA LEU A 233 -3.39 -22.75 -5.34
C LEU A 233 -2.82 -21.70 -4.39
N CYS A 234 -3.45 -21.48 -3.23
CA CYS A 234 -2.92 -20.58 -2.19
C CYS A 234 -1.51 -20.99 -1.77
N TRP A 235 -1.33 -22.27 -1.45
CA TRP A 235 -0.03 -22.82 -1.07
C TRP A 235 1.02 -22.64 -2.18
N GLY A 236 0.66 -22.87 -3.44
CA GLY A 236 1.56 -22.71 -4.58
C GLY A 236 2.02 -21.25 -4.78
N VAL A 237 1.09 -20.29 -4.69
CA VAL A 237 1.40 -18.86 -4.78
C VAL A 237 2.25 -18.42 -3.60
N GLU A 238 1.87 -18.80 -2.38
CA GLU A 238 2.63 -18.48 -1.16
C GLU A 238 4.06 -19.02 -1.22
N THR A 239 4.22 -20.27 -1.66
CA THR A 239 5.52 -20.92 -1.83
C THR A 239 6.36 -20.20 -2.88
N THR A 240 5.75 -19.77 -3.98
CA THR A 240 6.44 -19.02 -5.04
C THR A 240 6.96 -17.68 -4.51
N LEU A 241 6.16 -16.95 -3.72
CA LEU A 241 6.56 -15.68 -3.12
C LEU A 241 7.67 -15.86 -2.08
N LYS A 242 7.59 -16.90 -1.23
CA LYS A 242 8.66 -17.27 -0.29
C LYS A 242 9.96 -17.63 -1.01
N LEU A 243 9.86 -18.42 -2.08
CA LEU A 243 11.02 -18.79 -2.88
C LEU A 243 11.67 -17.56 -3.54
N ARG A 244 10.87 -16.62 -4.07
CA ARG A 244 11.37 -15.33 -4.55
C ARG A 244 12.16 -14.63 -3.46
N GLY A 245 11.60 -14.47 -2.25
CA GLY A 245 12.30 -13.86 -1.11
C GLY A 245 13.63 -14.57 -0.80
N HIS A 246 13.62 -15.90 -0.76
CA HIS A 246 14.82 -16.70 -0.51
C HIS A 246 15.90 -16.50 -1.59
N VAL A 247 15.54 -16.49 -2.87
CA VAL A 247 16.47 -16.22 -3.98
C VAL A 247 17.04 -14.80 -3.88
N LEU A 248 16.19 -13.81 -3.61
CA LEU A 248 16.61 -12.41 -3.46
C LEU A 248 17.61 -12.20 -2.32
N ARG A 249 17.64 -13.06 -1.31
CA ARG A 249 18.63 -13.01 -0.23
C ARG A 249 20.07 -13.18 -0.75
N PHE A 250 20.25 -13.87 -1.87
CA PHE A 250 21.56 -14.16 -2.45
C PHE A 250 21.96 -13.22 -3.58
N LEU A 251 21.05 -12.40 -4.09
CA LEU A 251 21.33 -11.41 -5.13
C LEU A 251 22.09 -10.19 -4.57
N PRO A 252 22.84 -9.45 -5.41
CA PRO A 252 23.53 -8.24 -4.98
C PRO A 252 22.55 -7.16 -4.48
N PRO A 253 22.93 -6.34 -3.48
CA PRO A 253 22.10 -5.23 -3.04
C PRO A 253 21.91 -4.20 -4.15
N ARG A 254 20.81 -3.44 -4.07
CA ARG A 254 20.56 -2.32 -4.98
C ARG A 254 21.56 -1.21 -4.75
N LYS A 255 22.10 -0.66 -5.84
CA LYS A 255 22.99 0.53 -5.82
C LYS A 255 22.24 1.84 -5.94
N GLN A 256 21.06 1.81 -6.56
CA GLN A 256 20.16 2.94 -6.73
C GLN A 256 18.81 2.60 -6.12
N PRO A 257 18.09 3.59 -5.56
CA PRO A 257 16.74 3.36 -5.08
C PRO A 257 15.81 3.01 -6.26
N ASN A 258 14.69 2.37 -5.96
CA ASN A 258 13.67 2.00 -6.94
C ASN A 258 12.27 2.28 -6.39
N PHE A 259 11.96 3.56 -6.24
CA PHE A 259 10.61 4.02 -5.91
C PHE A 259 9.69 3.89 -7.12
N PHE A 260 8.38 3.80 -6.87
CA PHE A 260 7.37 3.73 -7.96
C PHE A 260 7.50 4.90 -8.95
N ILE A 261 7.84 6.09 -8.44
CA ILE A 261 7.99 7.31 -9.23
C ILE A 261 9.34 7.47 -9.92
N ASP A 262 10.27 6.52 -9.76
CA ASP A 262 11.58 6.53 -10.45
C ASP A 262 11.47 6.00 -11.89
N SER A 263 10.29 5.52 -12.29
CA SER A 263 10.01 5.02 -13.64
C SER A 263 8.70 5.60 -14.17
N PRO A 264 8.57 5.78 -15.50
CA PRO A 264 7.32 6.22 -16.09
C PRO A 264 6.17 5.26 -15.75
N THR A 265 5.02 5.82 -15.36
CA THR A 265 3.80 5.03 -15.10
C THR A 265 2.96 4.93 -16.37
N ARG A 266 2.00 3.99 -16.40
CA ARG A 266 1.15 3.77 -17.58
C ARG A 266 0.33 5.01 -17.94
N SER A 267 -0.09 5.78 -16.95
CA SER A 267 -0.86 7.03 -17.15
C SER A 267 0.02 8.24 -17.42
N TYR A 268 1.31 8.19 -17.05
CA TYR A 268 2.23 9.33 -17.10
C TYR A 268 3.59 8.96 -17.75
N PRO A 269 3.61 8.59 -19.05
CA PRO A 269 4.84 8.19 -19.74
C PRO A 269 5.86 9.33 -19.88
N SER A 270 5.37 10.58 -19.87
CA SER A 270 6.19 11.79 -20.00
C SER A 270 6.37 12.55 -18.67
N GLY A 271 6.03 11.92 -17.54
CA GLY A 271 5.99 12.56 -16.23
C GLY A 271 4.62 13.14 -15.86
N TYR A 272 4.54 13.71 -14.67
CA TYR A 272 3.32 14.25 -14.05
C TYR A 272 3.63 15.52 -13.24
N GLU A 273 2.59 16.30 -12.98
CA GLU A 273 2.60 17.38 -11.99
C GLU A 273 1.66 16.97 -10.86
N ILE A 274 2.06 17.20 -9.60
CA ILE A 274 1.27 16.76 -8.43
C ILE A 274 -0.13 17.37 -8.46
N ALA A 275 -0.24 18.65 -8.83
CA ALA A 275 -1.53 19.36 -8.95
C ALA A 275 -2.53 18.71 -9.91
N ASN A 276 -2.08 17.90 -10.87
CA ASN A 276 -2.91 17.24 -11.88
C ASN A 276 -3.31 15.80 -11.50
N LEU A 277 -2.91 15.32 -10.32
CA LEU A 277 -3.25 13.98 -9.82
C LEU A 277 -4.66 13.99 -9.21
N GLY A 278 -5.33 12.83 -9.21
CA GLY A 278 -6.67 12.67 -8.66
C GLY A 278 -7.79 12.89 -9.68
N PRO A 279 -9.06 12.80 -9.22
CA PRO A 279 -10.20 12.98 -10.09
C PRO A 279 -10.30 14.43 -10.58
N ALA A 280 -10.69 14.59 -11.86
CA ALA A 280 -10.95 15.91 -12.43
C ALA A 280 -11.99 16.65 -11.58
N GLU A 281 -11.79 17.95 -11.38
CA GLU A 281 -12.84 18.80 -10.80
C GLU A 281 -14.06 18.72 -11.70
N LYS A 282 -15.22 18.38 -11.13
CA LYS A 282 -16.46 18.46 -11.90
C LYS A 282 -16.68 19.95 -12.22
N SER A 283 -16.53 20.30 -13.49
CA SER A 283 -17.10 21.53 -14.07
C SER A 283 -18.61 21.58 -13.81
#